data_AF-A0A1A9LGS3-F1
#
_entry.id   AF-A0A1A9LGS3-F1
#
_cell.length_a   1.000
_cell.length_b   1.000
_cell.length_c   1.000
_cell.angle_alpha   90.00
_cell.angle_beta   90.00
_cell.angle_gamma   90.00
#
_symmetry.space_group_name_H-M   'P 1'
#
loop_
_entity.id
_entity.type
_entity.pdbx_description
1 polymer ?
#
loop_
_entity_poly.entity_id
_entity_poly.type
_entity_poly.pdbx_seq_one_letter_code
_entity_poly.pdbx_strand_id
1 'polypeptide(L)'
;MEQPEFLEKNVFTDLKNLNKEADKATVHYFSESDFDTVLQRVEHFGIGVYKIETRLNGKVSEIVAHDDFKKKATDPKWYKKAFLTSKSRQPGLSYSATYKVSNKLLAKNTVSDNEESN
;
A
#
# COMPACT_ATOMS: atom_id res chain seq x y z
N MET A 1 7.65 -12.02 -11.47
CA MET A 1 7.39 -10.76 -10.76
C MET A 1 7.04 -11.08 -9.32
N GLU A 2 7.82 -10.55 -8.39
CA GLU A 2 7.56 -10.68 -6.96
C GLU A 2 6.52 -9.65 -6.47
N GLN A 3 5.97 -9.86 -5.28
CA GLN A 3 5.04 -8.91 -4.66
C GLN A 3 5.57 -7.46 -4.59
N PRO A 4 6.78 -7.18 -4.05
CA PRO A 4 7.30 -5.81 -3.99
C PRO A 4 7.41 -5.18 -5.38
N GLU A 5 7.93 -5.91 -6.38
CA GLU A 5 8.04 -5.42 -7.75
C GLU A 5 6.69 -5.07 -8.38
N PHE A 6 5.67 -5.90 -8.16
CA PHE A 6 4.33 -5.64 -8.67
C PHE A 6 3.76 -4.34 -8.09
N LEU A 7 3.93 -4.15 -6.78
CA LEU A 7 3.48 -2.93 -6.12
C LEU A 7 4.26 -1.73 -6.64
N GLU A 8 5.58 -1.83 -6.79
CA GLU A 8 6.39 -0.73 -7.33
C GLU A 8 6.00 -0.33 -8.76
N LYS A 9 5.75 -1.31 -9.63
CA LYS A 9 5.39 -1.07 -11.05
C LYS A 9 3.93 -0.72 -11.32
N ASN A 10 3.01 -1.04 -10.42
CA ASN A 10 1.56 -0.81 -10.64
C ASN A 10 0.95 0.16 -9.63
N VAL A 11 1.37 0.07 -8.36
CA VAL A 11 0.78 0.79 -7.24
C VAL A 11 1.61 2.01 -6.85
N PHE A 12 2.93 1.86 -6.74
CA PHE A 12 3.87 2.93 -6.39
C PHE A 12 4.48 3.62 -7.61
N THR A 13 3.95 3.35 -8.81
CA THR A 13 4.35 4.05 -10.04
C THR A 13 4.20 5.55 -9.88
N ASP A 14 5.29 6.28 -10.12
CA ASP A 14 5.36 7.74 -10.00
C ASP A 14 5.27 8.28 -8.56
N LEU A 15 5.33 7.41 -7.55
CA LEU A 15 5.25 7.83 -6.15
C LEU A 15 6.64 7.93 -5.50
N LYS A 16 6.83 8.98 -4.71
CA LYS A 16 8.08 9.21 -3.99
C LYS A 16 8.09 8.47 -2.66
N ASN A 17 8.92 7.44 -2.56
CA ASN A 17 9.17 6.78 -1.29
C ASN A 17 9.94 7.73 -0.34
N LEU A 18 9.33 8.03 0.81
CA LEU A 18 9.91 8.83 1.88
C LEU A 18 10.83 8.02 2.80
N ASN A 19 10.87 6.70 2.64
CA ASN A 19 11.79 5.86 3.40
C ASN A 19 13.24 6.09 2.92
N LYS A 20 14.05 6.74 3.75
CA LYS A 20 15.49 6.92 3.51
C LYS A 20 16.33 5.74 3.98
N GLU A 21 15.77 4.84 4.78
CA GLU A 21 16.48 3.66 5.29
C GLU A 21 16.26 2.50 4.32
N ALA A 22 17.16 2.39 3.33
CA ALA A 22 17.18 1.34 2.31
C ALA A 22 17.30 -0.09 2.89
N ASP A 23 17.71 -0.23 4.16
CA ASP A 23 17.92 -1.51 4.84
C ASP A 23 16.63 -2.25 5.24
N LYS A 24 15.46 -1.58 5.26
CA LYS A 24 14.16 -2.25 5.42
C LYS A 24 13.41 -2.23 4.09
N ALA A 25 13.97 -2.93 3.10
CA ALA A 25 13.56 -3.01 1.69
C ALA A 25 12.11 -3.47 1.40
N THR A 26 11.22 -3.50 2.39
CA THR A 26 9.85 -4.02 2.25
C THR A 26 8.76 -3.04 2.67
N VAL A 27 9.12 -1.90 3.27
CA VAL A 27 8.16 -0.94 3.83
C VAL A 27 8.36 0.43 3.20
N HIS A 28 7.46 0.82 2.31
CA HIS A 28 7.47 2.14 1.66
C HIS A 28 6.62 3.12 2.46
N TYR A 29 7.15 4.33 2.67
CA TYR A 29 6.42 5.42 3.31
C TYR A 29 6.05 6.45 2.27
N PHE A 30 4.81 6.91 2.32
CA PHE A 30 4.26 7.89 1.38
C PHE A 30 3.63 9.05 2.14
N SER A 31 3.56 10.20 1.47
CA SER A 31 2.77 11.34 1.96
C SER A 31 1.28 11.02 1.91
N GLU A 32 0.45 11.82 2.57
CA GLU A 32 -1.01 11.68 2.52
C GLU A 32 -1.57 11.59 1.09
N SER A 33 -1.16 12.51 0.21
CA SER A 33 -1.64 12.57 -1.17
C SER A 33 -1.19 11.36 -2.02
N ASP A 34 0.07 10.97 -1.85
CA ASP A 34 0.64 9.80 -2.53
C ASP A 34 -0.06 8.51 -2.07
N PHE A 35 -0.28 8.39 -0.75
CA PHE A 35 -0.92 7.22 -0.16
C PHE A 35 -2.39 7.10 -0.56
N ASP A 36 -3.12 8.20 -0.72
CA ASP A 36 -4.48 8.17 -1.27
C ASP A 36 -4.51 7.53 -2.68
N THR A 37 -3.55 7.91 -3.53
CA THR A 37 -3.39 7.32 -4.87
C THR A 37 -3.04 5.82 -4.79
N VAL A 38 -2.18 5.43 -3.84
CA VAL A 38 -1.90 4.02 -3.55
C VAL A 38 -3.18 3.26 -3.23
N LEU A 39 -4.00 3.78 -2.33
CA LEU A 39 -5.24 3.12 -1.91
C LEU A 39 -6.23 2.97 -3.07
N GLN A 40 -6.34 3.98 -3.94
CA GLN A 40 -7.16 3.91 -5.17
C GLN A 40 -6.69 2.78 -6.09
N ARG A 41 -5.38 2.66 -6.31
CA ARG A 41 -4.80 1.60 -7.16
C ARG A 41 -4.96 0.22 -6.51
N VAL A 42 -4.70 0.10 -5.22
CA VAL A 42 -4.91 -1.12 -4.43
C VAL A 42 -6.37 -1.57 -4.51
N GLU A 43 -7.33 -0.65 -4.41
CA GLU A 43 -8.75 -0.92 -4.62
C GLU A 43 -9.03 -1.46 -6.02
N HIS A 44 -8.47 -0.80 -7.05
CA HIS A 44 -8.65 -1.16 -8.45
C HIS A 44 -8.12 -2.57 -8.77
N PHE A 45 -6.93 -2.91 -8.27
CA PHE A 45 -6.33 -4.24 -8.43
C PHE A 45 -6.89 -5.29 -7.47
N GLY A 46 -7.68 -4.89 -6.46
CA GLY A 46 -8.19 -5.80 -5.43
C GLY A 46 -7.09 -6.34 -4.51
N ILE A 47 -6.06 -5.55 -4.24
CA ILE A 47 -4.94 -5.92 -3.37
C ILE A 47 -5.38 -5.86 -1.92
N GLY A 48 -5.03 -6.88 -1.14
CA GLY A 48 -5.35 -6.92 0.28
C GLY A 48 -4.38 -6.06 1.07
N VAL A 49 -4.89 -5.10 1.83
CA VAL A 49 -4.11 -4.37 2.83
C VAL A 49 -4.31 -5.07 4.18
N TYR A 50 -3.24 -5.37 4.90
CA TYR A 50 -3.33 -6.06 6.20
C TYR A 50 -3.17 -5.11 7.37
N LYS A 51 -2.20 -4.22 7.29
CA LYS A 51 -1.87 -3.28 8.35
C LYS A 51 -1.53 -1.93 7.73
N ILE A 52 -1.92 -0.85 8.38
CA ILE A 52 -1.51 0.51 8.05
C ILE A 52 -0.73 1.04 9.23
N GLU A 53 0.50 1.47 8.98
CA GLU A 53 1.36 2.13 9.94
C GLU A 53 1.46 3.61 9.56
N THR A 54 1.24 4.49 10.53
CA THR A 54 1.41 5.92 10.38
C THR A 54 2.61 6.38 11.19
N ARG A 55 3.40 7.29 10.62
CA ARG A 55 4.56 7.90 11.28
C ARG A 55 4.46 9.41 11.27
N LEU A 56 4.76 10.02 12.40
CA LEU A 56 4.98 11.46 12.51
C LEU A 56 6.45 11.71 12.81
N ASN A 57 7.11 12.53 11.98
CA ASN A 57 8.47 13.00 12.23
C ASN A 57 9.48 11.85 12.51
N GLY A 58 9.34 10.73 11.81
CA GLY A 58 10.19 9.54 11.95
C GLY A 58 9.78 8.56 13.04
N LYS A 59 8.76 8.87 13.86
CA LYS A 59 8.26 7.99 14.92
C LYS A 59 6.92 7.38 14.56
N VAL A 60 6.73 6.09 14.84
CA VAL A 60 5.43 5.41 14.69
C VAL A 60 4.39 6.06 15.59
N SER A 61 3.38 6.65 14.97
CA SER A 61 2.25 7.28 15.64
C SER A 61 1.18 6.24 15.97
N GLU A 62 0.77 5.46 14.98
CA GLU A 62 -0.31 4.49 15.12
C GLU A 62 -0.15 3.34 14.12
N ILE A 63 -0.45 2.12 14.56
CA ILE A 63 -0.50 0.92 13.72
C ILE A 63 -1.91 0.36 13.82
N VAL A 64 -2.59 0.24 12.69
CA VAL A 64 -3.96 -0.26 12.61
C VAL A 64 -4.00 -1.47 11.70
N ALA A 65 -4.57 -2.58 12.17
CA ALA A 65 -4.73 -3.80 11.40
C ALA A 65 -6.17 -3.98 10.92
N HIS A 66 -6.37 -4.67 9.80
CA HIS A 66 -7.71 -5.02 9.32
C HIS A 66 -8.48 -5.90 10.32
N ASP A 67 -7.75 -6.68 11.12
CA ASP A 67 -8.29 -7.57 12.16
C ASP A 67 -9.03 -6.80 13.26
N ASP A 68 -8.51 -5.63 13.61
CA ASP A 68 -9.11 -4.70 14.60
C ASP A 68 -10.52 -4.27 14.17
N PHE A 69 -10.74 -4.14 12.86
CA PHE A 69 -12.03 -3.79 12.29
C PHE A 69 -12.94 -5.01 12.02
N LYS A 70 -12.47 -6.24 12.25
CA LYS A 70 -13.14 -7.49 11.81
C LYS A 70 -13.54 -7.43 10.34
N LYS A 71 -12.71 -6.80 9.50
CA LYS A 71 -12.93 -6.65 8.05
C LYS A 71 -11.92 -7.47 7.27
N LYS A 72 -12.25 -7.75 6.01
CA LYS A 72 -11.32 -8.40 5.08
C LYS A 72 -10.21 -7.40 4.72
N ALA A 73 -9.00 -7.91 4.54
CA ALA A 73 -7.86 -7.12 4.08
C ALA A 73 -8.12 -6.36 2.77
N THR A 74 -8.95 -6.93 1.89
CA THR A 74 -9.35 -6.34 0.60
C THR A 74 -10.53 -5.37 0.70
N ASP A 75 -11.10 -5.12 1.88
CA ASP A 75 -12.29 -4.28 2.03
C ASP A 75 -11.92 -2.78 1.99
N PRO A 76 -12.34 -2.01 0.99
CA PRO A 76 -11.97 -0.61 0.91
C PRO A 76 -12.44 0.27 2.04
N LYS A 77 -13.53 -0.12 2.71
CA LYS A 77 -14.09 0.67 3.80
C LYS A 77 -13.16 0.66 5.02
N TRP A 78 -12.36 -0.38 5.22
CA TRP A 78 -11.49 -0.47 6.38
C TRP A 78 -10.28 0.47 6.24
N TYR A 79 -9.53 0.37 5.14
CA TYR A 79 -8.33 1.19 4.95
C TYR A 79 -8.64 2.65 4.68
N LYS A 80 -9.73 2.95 3.95
CA LYS A 80 -10.18 4.34 3.73
C LYS A 80 -10.56 4.98 5.07
N LYS A 81 -11.24 4.25 5.95
CA LYS A 81 -11.62 4.75 7.27
C LYS A 81 -10.42 4.97 8.18
N ALA A 82 -9.46 4.05 8.20
CA ALA A 82 -8.21 4.21 8.94
C ALA A 82 -7.44 5.45 8.46
N PHE A 83 -7.25 5.57 7.14
CA PHE A 83 -6.59 6.72 6.52
C PHE A 83 -7.27 8.06 6.85
N LEU A 84 -8.59 8.15 6.67
CA LEU A 84 -9.38 9.34 7.02
C LEU A 84 -9.24 9.71 8.49
N THR A 85 -9.27 8.72 9.39
CA THR A 85 -9.15 8.96 10.83
C THR A 85 -7.78 9.52 11.18
N SER A 86 -6.69 8.90 10.69
CA SER A 86 -5.34 9.38 10.90
C SER A 86 -5.13 10.79 10.34
N LYS A 87 -5.61 11.03 9.11
CA LYS A 87 -5.53 12.34 8.43
C LYS A 87 -6.26 13.44 9.20
N SER A 88 -7.46 13.17 9.69
CA SER A 88 -8.22 14.14 10.50
C SER A 88 -7.60 14.36 11.88
N ARG A 89 -6.88 13.38 12.42
CA ARG A 89 -6.28 13.46 13.76
C ARG A 89 -4.97 14.24 13.75
N GLN A 90 -4.11 14.02 12.75
CA GLN A 90 -2.88 14.77 12.57
C GLN A 90 -2.51 14.93 11.08
N PRO A 91 -2.32 16.17 10.61
CA PRO A 91 -1.76 16.41 9.28
C PRO A 91 -0.24 16.21 9.27
N GLY A 92 0.33 15.89 8.10
CA GLY A 92 1.77 15.71 7.91
C GLY A 92 2.29 14.33 8.36
N LEU A 93 1.40 13.35 8.47
CA LEU A 93 1.77 11.96 8.73
C LEU A 93 2.30 11.30 7.45
N SER A 94 3.29 10.43 7.62
CA SER A 94 3.69 9.46 6.60
C SER A 94 2.92 8.17 6.80
N TYR A 95 2.48 7.57 5.71
CA TYR A 95 1.66 6.37 5.70
C TYR A 95 2.44 5.23 5.06
N SER A 96 2.34 4.08 5.69
CA SER A 96 2.79 2.83 5.12
C SER A 96 1.72 1.77 5.34
N ALA A 97 1.72 0.75 4.49
CA ALA A 97 0.85 -0.37 4.71
C ALA A 97 1.50 -1.68 4.26
N THR A 98 1.09 -2.76 4.91
CA THR A 98 1.45 -4.12 4.53
C THR A 98 0.44 -4.61 3.51
N TYR A 99 0.87 -4.71 2.26
CA TYR A 99 0.06 -5.25 1.18
C TYR A 99 0.28 -6.76 1.05
N LYS A 100 -0.72 -7.46 0.54
CA LYS A 100 -0.61 -8.86 0.11
C LYS A 100 -1.22 -9.01 -1.26
N VAL A 101 -0.37 -9.31 -2.23
CA VAL A 101 -0.78 -9.58 -3.61
C VAL A 101 -0.92 -11.10 -3.74
N SER A 102 -2.04 -11.56 -4.30
CA SER A 102 -2.25 -12.99 -4.52
C SER A 102 -1.38 -13.48 -5.68
N ASN A 103 -0.83 -14.70 -5.61
CA ASN A 103 -0.05 -15.29 -6.71
C ASN A 103 -0.81 -15.29 -8.04
N LYS A 104 -2.16 -15.42 -8.01
CA LYS A 104 -3.00 -15.31 -9.21
C LYS A 104 -2.90 -13.93 -9.88
N LEU A 105 -2.83 -12.85 -9.11
CA LEU A 105 -2.64 -11.48 -9.63
C LEU A 105 -1.24 -11.30 -10.20
N LEU A 106 -0.22 -11.76 -9.46
CA LEU A 106 1.18 -11.70 -9.93
C LEU A 106 1.36 -12.46 -11.24
N ALA A 107 0.81 -13.67 -11.35
CA ALA A 107 0.90 -14.49 -12.56
C ALA A 107 0.16 -13.88 -13.76
N LYS A 108 -0.96 -13.18 -13.54
CA LYS A 108 -1.74 -12.59 -14.63
C LYS A 108 -1.04 -11.38 -15.25
N ASN A 109 -0.35 -10.59 -14.43
CA ASN A 109 0.44 -9.44 -14.88
C ASN A 109 1.76 -9.82 -15.55
N THR A 110 2.27 -11.04 -15.31
CA THR A 110 3.44 -11.57 -16.04
C THR A 110 3.09 -12.11 -17.43
N VAL A 111 1.83 -12.51 -17.65
CA VAL A 111 1.40 -13.05 -18.95
C VAL A 111 1.16 -11.92 -19.97
N SER A 112 0.76 -10.73 -19.51
CA SER A 112 0.55 -9.57 -20.39
C SER A 112 1.83 -8.97 -21.00
N ASP A 113 3.01 -9.37 -20.52
CA ASP A 113 4.31 -8.97 -21.08
C ASP A 113 4.85 -9.98 -22.12
N ASN A 114 4.17 -11.12 -22.30
CA ASN A 114 4.68 -12.25 -23.09
C ASN A 114 3.80 -12.65 -24.28
N GLU A 115 2.86 -11.80 -24.71
CA GLU A 115 2.04 -11.97 -25.93
C GLU A 115 2.28 -10.85 -26.98
N GLU A 116 3.51 -10.36 -27.11
CA GLU A 116 3.93 -9.62 -28.31
C GLU A 116 5.24 -10.19 -28.86
N SER A 117 5.21 -11.47 -29.24
CA SER A 117 6.23 -12.12 -30.07
C SER A 117 5.65 -13.41 -30.65
N ASN A 118 4.80 -13.30 -31.67
CA ASN A 118 4.64 -14.36 -32.66
C ASN A 118 4.25 -13.79 -34.02
#